data_AF-A0ABD4T9J4-F1
#
_entry.id   AF-A0ABD4T9J4-F1
#
_cell.length_a   1.000
_cell.length_b   1.000
_cell.length_c   1.000
_cell.angle_alpha   90.00
_cell.angle_beta   90.00
_cell.angle_gamma   90.00
#
_symmetry.space_group_name_H-M   'P 1'
#
loop_
_entity.id
_entity.type
_entity.pdbx_description
1 polymer ?
#
loop_
_entity_poly.entity_id
_entity_poly.type
_entity_poly.pdbx_seq_one_letter_code
_entity_poly.pdbx_strand_id
1 'polypeptide(L)'
;MTSRYLLVILAVLALALVVPAAAQETIPRVVQPGETIEVGSEPLVLDLINLRDQDTFNPVTELRYYRDDDPNKQVVKVIGVPNDDRVTIGTQTLNGQYGRYYAYSDEDGLLQQNSIIFTPAPTATPTETTTPTATQTPTETVTDTATATTQAPLPGLIAIAAIGICGLLAATQKR
;
A
#
# COMPACT_ATOMS: atom_id res chain seq x y z
N MET A 1 47.88 22.60 11.32
CA MET A 1 46.72 22.94 10.46
C MET A 1 45.67 23.56 11.35
N THR A 2 45.39 24.84 11.12
CA THR A 2 44.75 25.76 12.07
C THR A 2 43.25 25.48 12.21
N SER A 3 42.75 25.60 13.45
CA SER A 3 41.35 25.45 13.89
C SER A 3 40.27 26.07 12.98
N ARG A 4 40.65 27.04 12.14
CA ARG A 4 39.79 27.67 11.13
C ARG A 4 39.43 26.72 9.99
N TYR A 5 40.35 25.86 9.56
CA TYR A 5 40.06 24.86 8.53
C TYR A 5 39.17 23.74 9.05
N LEU A 6 39.32 23.37 10.33
CA LEU A 6 38.43 22.39 10.97
C LEU A 6 37.00 22.90 11.05
N LEU A 7 36.80 24.18 11.42
CA LEU A 7 35.46 24.80 11.44
C LEU A 7 34.84 24.93 10.04
N VAL A 8 35.64 25.25 9.02
CA VAL A 8 35.15 25.32 7.63
C VAL A 8 34.78 23.93 7.11
N ILE A 9 35.57 22.91 7.41
CA ILE A 9 35.26 21.52 7.02
C ILE A 9 33.99 21.04 7.73
N LEU A 10 33.81 21.36 9.01
CA LEU A 10 32.61 21.00 9.78
C LEU A 10 31.36 21.72 9.24
N ALA A 11 31.48 22.98 8.84
CA ALA A 11 30.40 23.74 8.22
C ALA A 11 30.00 23.19 6.84
N VAL A 12 30.98 22.78 6.02
CA VAL A 12 30.73 22.15 4.71
C VAL A 12 30.12 20.75 4.88
N LEU A 13 30.56 19.97 5.88
CA LEU A 13 29.99 18.67 6.17
C LEU A 13 28.53 18.77 6.67
N ALA A 14 28.22 19.75 7.52
CA ALA A 14 26.87 20.00 8.00
C ALA A 14 25.89 20.40 6.88
N LEU A 15 26.37 21.12 5.85
CA LEU A 15 25.54 21.53 4.71
C LEU A 15 25.28 20.37 3.73
N ALA A 16 26.17 19.37 3.67
CA ALA A 16 26.04 18.19 2.81
C ALA A 16 25.11 17.09 3.38
N LEU A 17 24.73 17.17 4.65
CA LEU A 17 23.83 16.22 5.31
C LEU A 17 22.34 16.59 5.23
N VAL A 18 21.99 17.70 4.57
CA VAL A 18 20.60 18.04 4.29
C VAL A 18 20.14 17.25 3.07
N VAL A 19 19.98 15.93 3.24
CA VAL A 19 19.15 15.15 2.34
C VAL A 19 17.71 15.53 2.67
N PRO A 20 16.91 16.09 1.75
CA PRO A 20 15.49 16.19 1.98
C PRO A 20 15.00 14.75 2.14
N ALA A 21 14.61 14.38 3.36
CA ALA A 21 13.80 13.20 3.58
C ALA A 21 12.54 13.46 2.77
N ALA A 22 12.43 12.83 1.60
CA ALA A 22 11.20 12.76 0.87
C ALA A 22 10.24 11.93 1.73
N ALA A 23 9.57 12.58 2.67
CA ALA A 23 8.39 12.04 3.31
C ALA A 23 7.39 11.85 2.18
N GLN A 24 7.22 10.60 1.75
CA GLN A 24 6.23 10.22 0.78
C GLN A 24 4.88 10.67 1.35
N GLU A 25 4.28 11.73 0.79
CA GLU A 25 3.02 12.26 1.29
C GLU A 25 1.95 11.19 1.12
N THR A 26 1.68 10.47 2.20
CA THR A 26 0.62 9.48 2.24
C THR A 26 -0.68 10.27 2.36
N ILE A 27 -1.49 10.25 1.31
CA ILE A 27 -2.78 10.94 1.29
C ILE A 27 -3.62 10.41 2.46
N PRO A 28 -4.06 11.26 3.40
CA PRO A 28 -4.88 10.81 4.53
C PRO A 28 -6.17 10.16 4.04
N ARG A 29 -6.48 9.00 4.61
CA ARG A 29 -7.71 8.27 4.35
C ARG A 29 -8.79 8.73 5.33
N VAL A 30 -9.85 9.33 4.81
CA VAL A 30 -11.03 9.70 5.59
C VAL A 30 -11.72 8.44 6.11
N VAL A 31 -11.98 8.39 7.42
CA VAL A 31 -12.63 7.27 8.09
C VAL A 31 -14.11 7.55 8.33
N GLN A 32 -14.93 6.49 8.31
CA GLN A 32 -16.35 6.55 8.69
C GLN A 32 -16.63 5.83 10.02
N PRO A 33 -17.64 6.26 10.80
CA PRO A 33 -18.09 5.51 11.97
C PRO A 33 -18.47 4.06 11.64
N GLY A 34 -17.93 3.11 12.41
CA GLY A 34 -18.13 1.67 12.26
C GLY A 34 -17.31 1.01 11.15
N GLU A 35 -16.48 1.77 10.43
CA GLU A 35 -15.69 1.25 9.32
C GLU A 35 -14.66 0.20 9.76
N THR A 36 -14.45 -0.81 8.91
CA THR A 36 -13.36 -1.79 9.08
C THR A 36 -12.17 -1.40 8.21
N ILE A 37 -11.00 -1.29 8.84
CA ILE A 37 -9.73 -0.94 8.19
C ILE A 37 -8.76 -2.10 8.35
N GLU A 38 -8.29 -2.62 7.22
CA GLU A 38 -7.21 -3.60 7.19
C GLU A 38 -5.87 -2.91 7.40
N VAL A 39 -5.09 -3.38 8.36
CA VAL A 39 -3.78 -2.81 8.72
C VAL A 39 -2.70 -3.84 8.39
N GLY A 40 -1.85 -3.49 7.44
CA GLY A 40 -0.73 -4.31 6.99
C GLY A 40 0.63 -3.81 7.48
N SER A 41 1.67 -4.18 6.75
CA SER A 41 3.05 -3.77 7.04
C SER A 41 3.29 -2.27 6.85
N GLU A 42 2.55 -1.64 5.93
CA GLU A 42 2.64 -0.21 5.67
C GLU A 42 1.69 0.55 6.61
N PRO A 43 2.18 1.61 7.29
CA PRO A 43 1.32 2.44 8.11
C PRO A 43 0.36 3.28 7.25
N LEU A 44 -0.86 3.45 7.74
CA LEU A 44 -1.91 4.26 7.13
C LEU A 44 -2.04 5.58 7.88
N VAL A 45 -2.13 6.69 7.15
CA VAL A 45 -2.54 7.98 7.72
C VAL A 45 -4.06 8.06 7.63
N LEU A 46 -4.72 8.15 8.78
CA LEU A 46 -6.18 8.21 8.88
C LEU A 46 -6.61 9.62 9.26
N ASP A 47 -7.68 10.10 8.62
CA ASP A 47 -8.40 11.32 8.95
C ASP A 47 -9.70 10.94 9.68
N LEU A 48 -9.81 11.38 10.92
CA LEU A 48 -10.84 11.04 11.90
C LEU A 48 -11.95 12.08 11.97
N ILE A 49 -12.02 13.03 11.02
CA ILE A 49 -12.99 14.14 11.05
C ILE A 49 -14.44 13.68 11.25
N ASN A 50 -14.84 12.55 10.66
CA ASN A 50 -16.21 12.03 10.80
C ASN A 50 -16.45 11.22 12.08
N LEU A 51 -15.42 11.01 12.91
CA LEU A 51 -15.56 10.38 14.22
C LEU A 51 -15.76 11.38 15.35
N ARG A 52 -15.70 12.68 15.04
CA ARG A 52 -16.03 13.74 15.98
C ARG A 52 -17.52 13.73 16.30
N ASP A 53 -17.86 14.27 17.45
CA ASP A 53 -19.23 14.69 17.73
C ASP A 53 -19.65 15.75 16.70
N GLN A 54 -20.80 15.55 16.05
CA GLN A 54 -21.28 16.39 14.95
C GLN A 54 -21.96 17.67 15.44
N ASP A 55 -22.25 17.78 16.73
CA ASP A 55 -22.81 18.98 17.34
C ASP A 55 -21.71 19.91 17.86
N THR A 56 -20.66 19.34 18.47
CA THR A 56 -19.57 20.15 19.08
C THR A 56 -18.36 20.33 18.18
N PHE A 57 -18.09 19.40 17.25
CA PHE A 57 -16.90 19.37 16.38
C PHE A 57 -15.54 19.38 17.11
N ASN A 58 -15.56 19.11 18.41
CA ASN A 58 -14.36 18.96 19.22
C ASN A 58 -13.47 17.83 18.68
N PRO A 59 -12.15 17.94 18.82
CA PRO A 59 -11.21 16.97 18.25
C PRO A 59 -11.32 15.61 18.94
N VAL A 60 -11.09 14.54 18.16
CA VAL A 60 -10.83 13.22 18.73
C VAL A 60 -9.39 13.22 19.22
N THR A 61 -9.17 13.12 20.53
CA THR A 61 -7.84 13.15 21.14
C THR A 61 -7.27 11.75 21.34
N GLU A 62 -8.13 10.73 21.42
CA GLU A 62 -7.72 9.35 21.60
C GLU A 62 -8.62 8.36 20.85
N LEU A 63 -8.02 7.25 20.41
CA LEU A 63 -8.74 6.03 20.08
C LEU A 63 -8.52 5.00 21.19
N ARG A 64 -9.61 4.52 21.79
CA ARG A 64 -9.58 3.61 22.93
C ARG A 64 -10.13 2.24 22.57
N TYR A 65 -9.34 1.21 22.82
CA TYR A 65 -9.76 -0.17 22.71
C TYR A 65 -10.04 -0.74 24.10
N TYR A 66 -11.20 -1.36 24.23
CA TYR A 66 -11.72 -1.88 25.48
C TYR A 66 -11.68 -3.40 25.46
N ARG A 67 -11.60 -4.02 26.63
CA ARG A 67 -11.68 -5.47 26.74
C ARG A 67 -12.99 -5.96 26.11
N ASP A 68 -12.89 -7.00 25.28
CA ASP A 68 -14.01 -7.62 24.57
C ASP A 68 -14.82 -6.63 23.69
N ASP A 69 -14.18 -5.57 23.19
CA ASP A 69 -14.83 -4.52 22.38
C ASP A 69 -16.01 -3.81 23.09
N ASP A 70 -16.04 -3.80 24.43
CA ASP A 70 -17.14 -3.22 25.22
C ASP A 70 -16.70 -1.96 25.99
N PRO A 71 -17.25 -0.76 25.67
CA PRO A 71 -16.87 0.49 26.31
C PRO A 71 -17.16 0.57 27.81
N ASN A 72 -17.99 -0.33 28.34
CA ASN A 72 -18.30 -0.42 29.77
C ASN A 72 -17.26 -1.24 30.56
N LYS A 73 -16.29 -1.84 29.88
CA LYS A 73 -15.21 -2.61 30.49
C LYS A 73 -13.94 -1.76 30.61
N GLN A 74 -12.85 -2.37 31.06
CA GLN A 74 -11.56 -1.70 31.18
C GLN A 74 -10.99 -1.31 29.80
N VAL A 75 -10.37 -0.14 29.74
CA VAL A 75 -9.50 0.25 28.62
C VAL A 75 -8.27 -0.65 28.62
N VAL A 76 -7.96 -1.24 27.47
CA VAL A 76 -6.80 -2.12 27.27
C VAL A 76 -5.69 -1.42 26.49
N LYS A 77 -6.06 -0.57 25.53
CA LYS A 77 -5.11 0.18 24.70
C LYS A 77 -5.66 1.58 24.42
N VAL A 78 -4.77 2.56 24.49
CA VAL A 78 -5.02 3.94 24.08
C VAL A 78 -4.06 4.28 22.96
N ILE A 79 -4.57 4.90 21.91
CA ILE A 79 -3.80 5.48 20.82
C ILE A 79 -4.06 6.98 20.86
N GLY A 80 -3.05 7.76 21.21
CA GLY A 80 -3.14 9.22 21.16
C GLY A 80 -3.25 9.70 19.72
N VAL A 81 -4.07 10.73 19.51
CA VAL A 81 -4.29 11.40 18.24
C VAL A 81 -3.60 12.77 18.36
N PRO A 82 -2.31 12.89 17.97
CA PRO A 82 -1.51 14.08 18.26
C PRO A 82 -1.89 15.30 17.44
N ASN A 83 -2.64 15.12 16.34
CA ASN A 83 -3.20 16.20 15.54
C ASN A 83 -4.71 16.04 15.55
N ASP A 84 -5.46 17.12 15.80
CA ASP A 84 -6.92 17.20 16.00
C ASP A 84 -7.80 16.28 15.12
N ASP A 85 -7.33 15.89 13.93
CA ASP A 85 -8.01 15.06 12.96
C ASP A 85 -7.21 13.86 12.44
N ARG A 86 -5.91 13.72 12.74
CA ARG A 86 -5.05 12.74 12.03
C ARG A 86 -4.20 11.87 12.92
N VAL A 87 -4.20 10.57 12.59
CA VAL A 87 -3.40 9.57 13.27
C VAL A 87 -2.74 8.61 12.27
N THR A 88 -1.51 8.18 12.57
CA THR A 88 -0.83 7.13 11.80
C THR A 88 -1.01 5.78 12.48
N ILE A 89 -1.66 4.85 11.80
CA ILE A 89 -1.96 3.50 12.30
C ILE A 89 -1.16 2.47 11.52
N GLY A 90 -0.37 1.67 12.22
CA GLY A 90 0.29 0.49 11.67
C GLY A 90 0.24 -0.67 12.65
N THR A 91 0.77 -1.82 12.23
CA THR A 91 0.88 -3.03 13.06
C THR A 91 1.61 -2.77 14.38
N GLN A 92 2.61 -1.88 14.39
CA GLN A 92 3.33 -1.47 15.60
C GLN A 92 2.47 -0.61 16.54
N THR A 93 1.67 0.31 16.00
CA THR A 93 0.75 1.15 16.79
C THR A 93 -0.27 0.26 17.52
N LEU A 94 -0.84 -0.71 16.81
CA LEU A 94 -1.83 -1.66 17.35
C LEU A 94 -1.18 -2.72 18.25
N ASN A 95 0.06 -3.10 17.98
CA ASN A 95 0.81 -4.13 18.72
C ASN A 95 0.01 -5.44 18.90
N GLY A 96 -0.66 -5.89 17.83
CA GLY A 96 -1.51 -7.08 17.84
C GLY A 96 -2.90 -6.89 18.46
N GLN A 97 -3.20 -5.72 19.04
CA GLN A 97 -4.51 -5.39 19.59
C GLN A 97 -5.46 -4.92 18.48
N TYR A 98 -5.95 -5.87 17.71
CA TYR A 98 -6.99 -5.66 16.70
C TYR A 98 -8.39 -5.70 17.33
N GLY A 99 -9.38 -5.16 16.63
CA GLY A 99 -10.76 -5.05 17.10
C GLY A 99 -11.26 -3.61 17.08
N ARG A 100 -12.28 -3.31 17.90
CA ARG A 100 -13.00 -2.04 17.85
C ARG A 100 -12.37 -1.00 18.76
N TYR A 101 -12.02 0.14 18.16
CA TYR A 101 -11.55 1.32 18.85
C TYR A 101 -12.65 2.38 18.84
N TYR A 102 -12.94 2.96 19.99
CA TYR A 102 -13.91 4.03 20.15
C TYR A 102 -13.20 5.37 20.19
N ALA A 103 -13.78 6.38 19.55
CA ALA A 103 -13.29 7.74 19.61
C ALA A 103 -13.53 8.34 21.00
N TYR A 104 -12.54 9.05 21.50
CA TYR A 104 -12.59 9.79 22.74
C TYR A 104 -12.10 11.22 22.51
N SER A 105 -12.83 12.18 23.07
CA SER A 105 -12.52 13.61 23.10
C SER A 105 -12.27 13.99 24.55
N ASP A 106 -11.26 14.82 24.82
CA ASP A 106 -11.05 15.33 26.18
C ASP A 106 -12.17 16.28 26.63
N GLU A 107 -12.90 16.87 25.69
CA GLU A 107 -14.00 17.81 25.96
C GLU A 107 -15.36 17.10 26.06
N ASP A 108 -15.64 16.12 25.19
CA ASP A 108 -16.95 15.42 25.14
C ASP A 108 -16.94 14.05 25.83
N GLY A 109 -15.74 13.52 26.13
CA GLY A 109 -15.56 12.18 26.65
C GLY A 109 -15.67 11.10 25.58
N LEU A 110 -16.26 9.95 25.96
CA LEU A 110 -16.36 8.78 25.10
C LEU A 110 -17.51 8.90 24.10
N LEU A 111 -17.17 8.86 22.80
CA LEU A 111 -18.14 8.91 21.71
C LEU A 111 -18.54 7.47 21.31
N GLN A 112 -19.48 6.87 22.05
CA GLN A 112 -19.79 5.43 21.94
C GLN A 112 -20.26 4.99 20.54
N GLN A 113 -20.94 5.85 19.81
CA GLN A 113 -21.43 5.57 18.46
C GLN A 113 -20.33 5.71 17.40
N ASN A 114 -19.22 6.36 17.73
CA ASN A 114 -18.14 6.69 16.81
C ASN A 114 -16.97 5.75 17.08
N SER A 115 -16.86 4.71 16.25
CA SER A 115 -15.82 3.68 16.38
C SER A 115 -15.19 3.32 15.03
N ILE A 116 -14.05 2.65 15.07
CA ILE A 116 -13.37 2.05 13.91
C ILE A 116 -12.98 0.63 14.29
N ILE A 117 -13.01 -0.30 13.35
CA ILE A 117 -12.56 -1.68 13.55
C ILE A 117 -11.25 -1.85 12.80
N PHE A 118 -10.19 -2.27 13.50
CA PHE A 118 -8.93 -2.66 12.85
C PHE A 118 -8.84 -4.16 12.73
N THR A 119 -8.49 -4.64 11.55
CA THR A 119 -8.21 -6.06 11.27
C THR A 119 -6.80 -6.20 10.70
N PRO A 120 -6.11 -7.33 10.96
CA PRO A 120 -4.84 -7.58 10.29
C PRO A 120 -5.09 -7.81 8.81
N ALA A 121 -4.28 -7.19 7.94
CA ALA A 121 -4.29 -7.51 6.52
C ALA A 121 -3.90 -8.99 6.31
N PRO A 122 -4.43 -9.66 5.27
CA PRO A 122 -4.07 -11.04 4.97
C PRO A 122 -2.56 -11.17 4.73
N THR A 123 -1.93 -12.13 5.39
CA THR A 123 -0.52 -12.46 5.11
C THR A 123 -0.45 -13.11 3.73
N ALA A 124 0.32 -12.55 2.82
CA ALA A 124 0.54 -13.16 1.51
C ALA A 124 1.23 -14.53 1.71
N THR A 125 0.56 -15.61 1.32
CA THR A 125 1.17 -16.94 1.25
C THR A 125 2.20 -16.94 0.12
N PRO A 126 3.48 -17.25 0.38
CA PRO A 126 4.46 -17.35 -0.69
C PRO A 126 4.04 -18.46 -1.66
N THR A 127 3.88 -18.12 -2.94
CA THR A 127 3.73 -19.13 -4.00
C THR A 127 5.09 -19.75 -4.24
N GLU A 128 5.26 -21.04 -3.92
CA GLU A 128 6.47 -21.77 -4.30
C GLU A 128 6.56 -21.80 -5.82
N THR A 129 7.58 -21.12 -6.37
CA THR A 129 7.92 -21.23 -7.78
C THR A 129 8.55 -22.60 -8.00
N THR A 130 7.78 -23.56 -8.50
CA THR A 130 8.34 -24.82 -8.97
C THR A 130 9.22 -24.52 -10.19
N THR A 131 10.53 -24.67 -10.03
CA THR A 131 11.47 -24.60 -11.16
C THR A 131 11.16 -25.80 -12.06
N PRO A 132 10.80 -25.63 -13.35
CA PRO A 132 10.57 -26.77 -14.22
C PRO A 132 11.91 -27.48 -14.46
N THR A 133 12.00 -28.73 -14.02
CA THR A 133 13.08 -29.64 -14.40
C THR A 133 13.07 -29.80 -15.92
N ALA A 134 14.17 -29.46 -16.59
CA ALA A 134 14.31 -29.67 -18.03
C ALA A 134 14.31 -31.17 -18.34
N THR A 135 13.25 -31.64 -19.01
CA THR A 135 13.21 -32.97 -19.61
C THR A 135 14.19 -32.98 -20.78
N GLN A 136 15.26 -33.77 -20.69
CA GLN A 136 16.16 -34.01 -21.81
C GLN A 136 15.46 -34.93 -22.82
N THR A 137 15.17 -34.41 -24.00
CA THR A 137 14.67 -35.19 -25.15
C THR A 137 15.83 -35.97 -25.78
N PRO A 138 15.72 -37.30 -26.01
CA PRO A 138 16.73 -38.04 -26.75
C PRO A 138 16.64 -37.70 -28.24
N THR A 139 17.82 -37.53 -28.86
CA THR A 139 18.00 -37.35 -30.30
C THR A 139 17.59 -38.61 -31.05
N GLU A 140 16.57 -38.53 -31.92
CA GLU A 140 16.36 -39.51 -32.98
C GLU A 140 16.70 -38.88 -34.34
N THR A 141 17.77 -39.39 -34.95
CA THR A 141 18.15 -39.17 -36.34
C THR A 141 17.35 -40.14 -37.20
N VAL A 142 16.46 -39.65 -38.06
CA VAL A 142 15.99 -40.40 -39.24
C VAL A 142 15.86 -39.46 -40.44
N THR A 143 16.68 -39.76 -41.45
CA THR A 143 16.60 -39.28 -42.83
C THR A 143 15.57 -40.12 -43.58
N ASP A 144 14.58 -39.51 -44.25
CA ASP A 144 14.31 -39.75 -45.68
C ASP A 144 13.10 -38.97 -46.24
N THR A 145 13.41 -38.18 -47.28
CA THR A 145 12.82 -38.12 -48.64
C THR A 145 11.29 -38.07 -48.87
N ALA A 146 10.88 -37.15 -49.75
CA ALA A 146 9.57 -36.50 -49.89
C ALA A 146 8.60 -37.05 -50.98
N THR A 147 7.43 -36.38 -51.05
CA THR A 147 6.44 -36.21 -52.16
C THR A 147 5.37 -37.31 -52.29
N ALA A 148 4.06 -37.12 -52.58
CA ALA A 148 3.25 -36.07 -53.22
C ALA A 148 1.73 -36.40 -52.97
N THR A 149 0.80 -35.48 -52.62
CA THR A 149 -0.13 -34.65 -53.44
C THR A 149 -1.63 -35.08 -53.49
N THR A 150 -2.54 -34.07 -53.46
CA THR A 150 -3.89 -33.98 -54.14
C THR A 150 -5.09 -34.66 -53.44
N GLN A 151 -6.32 -34.14 -53.23
CA GLN A 151 -7.13 -32.98 -53.69
C GLN A 151 -8.34 -32.68 -52.75
N ALA A 152 -8.89 -31.47 -52.82
CA ALA A 152 -10.02 -30.84 -52.06
C ALA A 152 -11.45 -31.23 -52.55
N PRO A 153 -12.60 -30.77 -51.93
CA PRO A 153 -13.04 -29.36 -51.98
C PRO A 153 -13.77 -28.73 -50.75
N LEU A 154 -13.68 -27.39 -50.73
CA LEU A 154 -14.27 -26.28 -49.94
C LEU A 154 -15.83 -26.22 -49.89
N PRO A 155 -16.53 -25.29 -49.17
CA PRO A 155 -16.12 -23.91 -48.80
C PRO A 155 -16.57 -23.34 -47.42
N GLY A 156 -15.78 -22.37 -46.92
CA GLY A 156 -16.17 -21.43 -45.86
C GLY A 156 -15.05 -20.42 -45.56
N LEU A 157 -15.04 -19.31 -46.32
CA LEU A 157 -14.27 -18.04 -46.18
C LEU A 157 -13.40 -17.87 -44.91
N ILE A 158 -12.06 -17.79 -45.01
CA ILE A 158 -11.20 -16.60 -45.24
C ILE A 158 -11.45 -15.41 -44.30
N ALA A 159 -10.46 -15.12 -43.43
CA ALA A 159 -9.78 -13.81 -43.39
C ALA A 159 -8.53 -13.86 -42.48
N ILE A 160 -7.35 -13.80 -43.11
CA ILE A 160 -6.08 -13.41 -42.49
C ILE A 160 -5.98 -11.89 -42.64
N ALA A 161 -5.63 -11.17 -41.57
CA ALA A 161 -5.12 -9.81 -41.68
C ALA A 161 -3.86 -9.67 -40.82
N ALA A 162 -2.72 -9.65 -41.51
CA ALA A 162 -1.44 -9.19 -40.99
C ALA A 162 -1.35 -7.66 -41.15
N ILE A 163 -1.11 -6.94 -40.05
CA ILE A 163 -0.63 -5.55 -40.01
C ILE A 163 0.16 -5.49 -38.70
N GLY A 164 1.41 -5.06 -38.59
CA GLY A 164 2.25 -4.20 -39.41
C GLY A 164 3.16 -3.52 -38.38
N ILE A 165 4.45 -3.78 -38.49
CA ILE A 165 5.48 -3.31 -37.54
C ILE A 165 5.41 -1.79 -37.44
N CYS A 166 5.29 -1.30 -36.20
CA CYS A 166 5.22 0.12 -35.87
C CYS A 166 6.43 0.88 -36.40
N GLY A 167 6.13 1.89 -37.21
CA GLY A 167 7.07 2.90 -37.68
C GLY A 167 7.67 3.68 -36.51
N LEU A 168 8.99 3.63 -36.49
CA LEU A 168 9.91 4.34 -35.62
C LEU A 168 10.15 5.75 -36.19
N LEU A 169 10.09 6.76 -35.31
CA LEU A 169 10.68 8.11 -35.44
C LEU A 169 10.16 9.05 -36.54
N ALA A 170 9.28 9.98 -36.16
CA ALA A 170 9.20 11.30 -36.78
C ALA A 170 9.43 12.36 -35.70
N ALA A 171 10.68 12.81 -35.60
CA ALA A 171 11.01 14.10 -35.00
C ALA A 171 10.44 15.21 -35.89
N THR A 172 9.76 16.20 -35.33
CA THR A 172 9.84 17.57 -35.85
C THR A 172 9.50 18.58 -34.76
N GLN A 173 10.52 19.38 -34.49
CA GLN A 173 10.56 20.59 -33.72
C GLN A 173 10.09 21.76 -34.61
N LYS A 174 9.26 22.66 -34.09
CA LYS A 174 9.09 24.06 -34.57
C LYS A 174 8.22 24.79 -33.53
N ARG A 175 8.67 25.84 -32.84
CA ARG A 175 9.05 27.19 -33.32
C ARG A 175 7.95 27.87 -34.11
#